data_AF-A0A382HXX9-F1
#
_entry.id   AF-A0A382HXX9-F1
#
_cell.length_a   1.000
_cell.length_b   1.000
_cell.length_c   1.000
_cell.angle_alpha   90.00
_cell.angle_beta   90.00
_cell.angle_gamma   90.00
#
_symmetry.space_group_name_H-M   'P 1'
#
loop_
_entity.id
_entity.type
_entity.pdbx_description
1 polymer ?
#
loop_
_entity_poly.entity_id
_entity_poly.type
_entity_poly.pdbx_seq_one_letter_code
_entity_poly.pdbx_strand_id
1 'polypeptide(L)' 'MAEFFCDIEILRNEGEFEARVEGITPNIMSLKSDNLEELLEQLTIELEDKLNN' A
#
# COMPACT_ATOMS: atom_id res chain seq x y z
N MET A 1 20.64 -9.67 -1.81
CA MET A 1 19.40 -8.86 -1.70
C MET A 1 18.56 -9.55 -0.64
N ALA A 2 18.17 -8.84 0.41
CA ALA A 2 17.13 -9.37 1.29
C ALA A 2 15.85 -9.43 0.47
N GLU A 3 15.25 -10.61 0.37
CA GLU A 3 13.90 -10.71 -0.19
C GLU A 3 12.95 -10.08 0.81
N PHE A 4 12.13 -9.18 0.31
CA PHE A 4 11.15 -8.46 1.10
C PHE A 4 9.78 -8.98 0.72
N PHE A 5 9.07 -9.50 1.71
CA PHE A 5 7.74 -10.07 1.54
C PHE A 5 6.74 -9.08 2.11
N CYS A 6 5.81 -8.64 1.26
CA CYS A 6 4.70 -7.80 1.68
C CYS A 6 3.41 -8.39 1.16
N ASP A 7 2.41 -8.38 2.02
CA ASP A 7 1.05 -8.72 1.66
C ASP A 7 0.30 -7.42 1.41
N ILE A 8 -0.30 -7.31 0.22
CA ILE A 8 -1.07 -6.14 -0.21
C ILE A 8 -2.51 -6.57 -0.43
N GLU A 9 -3.43 -5.96 0.31
CA GLU A 9 -4.87 -6.14 0.14
C GLU A 9 -5.50 -4.84 -0.35
N ILE A 10 -6.31 -4.90 -1.41
CA ILE A 10 -7.12 -3.78 -1.88
C ILE A 10 -8.58 -4.09 -1.61
N LEU A 11 -9.19 -3.26 -0.76
CA LEU A 11 -10.58 -3.36 -0.35
C LEU A 11 -11.37 -2.20 -0.97
N ARG A 12 -12.64 -2.41 -1.23
CA ARG A 12 -13.56 -1.34 -1.65
C ARG A 12 -14.72 -1.27 -0.66
N ASN A 13 -14.82 -0.16 0.05
CA ASN A 13 -15.84 0.09 1.06
C ASN A 13 -16.59 1.38 0.75
N GLU A 14 -17.91 1.28 0.56
CA GLU A 14 -18.81 2.44 0.40
C GLU A 14 -18.40 3.49 -0.67
N GLY A 15 -17.62 3.08 -1.68
CA GLY A 15 -17.16 3.95 -2.76
C GLY A 15 -15.70 4.39 -2.62
N GLU A 16 -15.06 4.16 -1.48
CA GLU A 16 -13.64 4.39 -1.23
C GLU A 16 -12.86 3.08 -1.40
N PHE A 17 -11.67 3.17 -2.01
CA PHE A 17 -10.69 2.12 -2.08
C PHE A 17 -9.71 2.26 -0.91
N GLU A 18 -9.37 1.15 -0.28
CA GLU A 18 -8.38 1.07 0.78
C GLU A 18 -7.32 0.03 0.42
N ALA A 19 -6.05 0.44 0.35
CA ALA A 19 -4.92 -0.47 0.22
C ALA A 19 -4.29 -0.68 1.59
N ARG A 20 -4.17 -1.94 2.02
CA ARG A 20 -3.48 -2.33 3.24
C ARG A 20 -2.21 -3.08 2.89
N VAL A 21 -1.12 -2.71 3.54
CA VAL A 21 0.18 -3.34 3.33
C VAL A 21 0.76 -3.81 4.67
N GLU A 22 1.10 -5.09 4.71
CA GLU A 22 1.74 -5.74 5.86
C GLU A 22 3.13 -6.29 5.47
N GLY A 23 4.04 -6.42 6.43
CA GLY A 23 5.36 -7.01 6.23
C GLY A 23 6.48 -6.00 5.91
N ILE A 24 6.12 -4.78 5.53
CA ILE A 24 7.08 -3.73 5.16
C ILE A 24 7.56 -2.93 6.36
N THR A 25 6.62 -2.62 7.23
CA THR A 25 6.83 -1.93 8.48
C THR A 25 6.24 -2.76 9.62
N PRO A 26 6.70 -2.56 10.87
CA PRO A 26 6.10 -3.24 12.03
C PRO A 26 4.61 -2.89 12.23
N ASN A 27 4.11 -1.84 11.57
CA ASN A 27 2.70 -1.49 11.50
C ASN A 27 2.13 -1.76 10.11
N ILE A 28 0.84 -2.07 10.05
CA ILE A 28 0.07 -2.12 8.80
C ILE A 28 -0.01 -0.69 8.25
N MET A 29 0.42 -0.49 7.01
CA MET A 29 0.16 0.73 6.25
C MET A 29 -1.24 0.64 5.66
N SER A 30 -2.03 1.71 5.76
CA SER A 30 -3.33 1.83 5.09
C SER A 30 -3.39 3.14 4.31
N LEU A 31 -3.66 3.04 3.02
CA LEU A 31 -3.90 4.16 2.11
C LEU A 31 -5.35 4.12 1.64
N LYS A 32 -5.97 5.29 1.50
CA LYS A 32 -7.39 5.42 1.13
C LYS A 32 -7.52 6.43 0.01
N SER A 33 -8.35 6.12 -0.99
CA SER A 33 -8.73 7.05 -2.06
C SER A 33 -10.08 6.67 -2.64
N ASP A 34 -10.85 7.64 -3.11
CA ASP A 34 -12.08 7.42 -3.89
C ASP A 34 -11.77 6.98 -5.34
N ASN A 35 -10.52 7.12 -5.78
CA ASN A 35 -10.03 6.70 -7.09
C ASN A 35 -8.99 5.57 -6.96
N LEU A 36 -9.23 4.45 -7.64
CA LEU A 36 -8.34 3.29 -7.64
C LEU A 36 -6.98 3.60 -8.28
N GLU A 37 -6.96 4.39 -9.36
CA GLU A 37 -5.71 4.71 -10.06
C GLU A 37 -4.79 5.55 -9.17
N GLU A 38 -5.35 6.59 -8.53
CA GLU A 38 -4.62 7.42 -7.56
C GLU A 38 -4.14 6.61 -6.35
N LEU A 39 -4.96 5.67 -5.85
CA LEU A 39 -4.54 4.77 -4.77
C LEU A 39 -3.31 3.96 -5.14
N LEU A 40 -3.27 3.41 -6.36
CA LEU A 40 -2.17 2.57 -6.84
C LEU A 40 -0.89 3.39 -7.08
N GLU A 41 -1.02 4.61 -7.59
CA GLU A 41 0.12 5.52 -7.73
C GLU A 41 0.72 5.89 -6.37
N GLN A 42 -0.11 6.30 -5.41
CA GLN A 42 0.34 6.61 -4.06
C GLN A 42 1.00 5.41 -3.38
N LEU A 43 0.38 4.24 -3.52
CA LEU A 43 0.91 2.99 -2.99
C LEU A 43 2.29 2.69 -3.57
N THR A 44 2.47 2.85 -4.89
CA THR A 44 3.77 2.61 -5.54
C THR A 44 4.86 3.53 -4.99
N ILE A 45 4.57 4.82 -4.86
CA ILE A 45 5.53 5.81 -4.34
C ILE A 45 5.93 5.47 -2.89
N GLU A 46 4.96 5.17 -2.03
CA GLU A 46 5.21 4.80 -0.63
C GLU A 46 6.03 3.51 -0.50
N LEU A 47 5.77 2.51 -1.36
CA LEU A 47 6.54 1.27 -1.38
C LEU A 47 7.98 1.53 -1.84
N GLU A 48 8.17 2.32 -2.89
CA GLU A 48 9.50 2.67 -3.39
C GLU A 48 10.31 3.45 -2.36
N ASP A 49 9.71 4.42 -1.66
CA ASP A 49 10.40 5.20 -0.62
C ASP A 49 10.84 4.32 0.56
N LYS A 50 10.03 3.33 0.92
CA LYS A 50 10.34 2.38 2.01
C LYS A 50 11.32 1.29 1.61
N LEU A 51 11.37 0.91 0.34
CA LEU A 51 12.33 -0.08 -0.17
C LEU A 51 13.72 0.52 -0.42
N ASN A 52 13.78 1.83 -0.67
CA ASN A 52 15.03 2.52 -1.00
C ASN A 52 15.71 3.20 0.22
N ASN A 53 15.07 3.21 1.40
CA ASN A 53 15.63 3.69 2.67
C ASN A 53 15.99 2.54 3.61
#